data_AF-A0A090LBA3-F1
#
_entry.id   AF-A0A090LBA3-F1
#
_cell.length_a   1.000
_cell.length_b   1.000
_cell.length_c   1.000
_cell.angle_alpha   90.00
_cell.angle_beta   90.00
_cell.angle_gamma   90.00
#
_symmetry.space_group_name_H-M   'P 1'
#
loop_
_entity.id
_entity.type
_entity.pdbx_description
1 polymer ?
#
loop_
_entity_poly.entity_id
_entity_poly.type
_entity_poly.pdbx_seq_one_letter_code
_entity_poly.pdbx_strand_id
1 'polypeptide(L)'
;MKLTIFFIFLHISIIFSIDNEKNHNELIGKALELINTNDCTIPSFIIILPIFYLRRFKKIWTLSNNDKLEDCKSIWKETKEFVYQLPRVLQNRFINFIDKEESDKTNANFILELLPEEKEFFEKTLNNVSMTMEEKVEILSVWGNERLSTSAMGHFNKFLEAIVQKDKKLKEKIDNLSPEAKKAYKQIIELQRLKQNMFESFSSSVKKELANIWKNDIIIKSKNFELEREMLTLDGIIF
;
A
#
# COMPACT_ATOMS: atom_id res chain seq x y z
N MET A 1 -40.54 16.35 -23.49
CA MET A 1 -40.03 15.86 -22.18
C MET A 1 -39.03 14.69 -22.29
N LYS A 2 -38.38 14.45 -23.45
CA LYS A 2 -37.33 13.41 -23.61
C LYS A 2 -35.91 13.98 -23.80
N LEU A 3 -35.77 15.27 -24.13
CA LEU A 3 -34.47 15.89 -24.43
C LEU A 3 -33.69 16.29 -23.17
N THR A 4 -34.38 16.65 -22.08
CA THR A 4 -33.76 17.15 -20.84
C THR A 4 -33.11 16.06 -19.99
N ILE A 5 -33.60 14.82 -20.06
CA ILE A 5 -33.02 13.67 -19.32
C ILE A 5 -31.67 13.26 -19.92
N PHE A 6 -31.50 13.39 -21.24
CA PHE A 6 -30.25 13.04 -21.92
C PHE A 6 -29.08 13.97 -21.54
N PHE A 7 -29.35 15.25 -21.32
CA PHE A 7 -28.33 16.21 -20.86
C PHE A 7 -27.86 15.95 -19.43
N ILE A 8 -28.75 15.50 -18.53
CA ILE A 8 -28.39 15.20 -17.14
C ILE A 8 -27.48 13.96 -17.07
N PHE A 9 -27.78 12.90 -17.84
CA PHE A 9 -26.91 11.72 -17.91
C PHE A 9 -25.54 12.01 -18.55
N LEU A 10 -25.48 12.92 -19.53
CA LEU A 10 -24.21 13.34 -20.12
C LEU A 10 -23.34 14.10 -19.09
N HIS A 11 -23.93 15.00 -18.32
CA HIS A 11 -23.20 15.77 -17.31
C HIS A 11 -22.73 14.91 -16.13
N ILE A 12 -23.53 13.93 -15.69
CA ILE A 12 -23.11 13.01 -14.61
C ILE A 12 -21.91 12.16 -15.06
N SER A 13 -21.93 11.60 -16.27
CA SER A 13 -20.80 10.82 -16.81
C SER A 13 -19.53 11.66 -16.97
N ILE A 14 -19.65 12.94 -17.33
CA ILE A 14 -18.52 13.87 -17.43
C ILE A 14 -17.96 14.19 -16.04
N ILE A 15 -18.81 14.44 -15.04
CA ILE A 15 -18.37 14.75 -13.67
C ILE A 15 -17.64 13.56 -13.04
N PHE A 16 -18.18 12.34 -13.17
CA PHE A 16 -17.52 11.13 -12.66
C PHE A 16 -16.19 10.85 -13.37
N SER A 17 -16.10 11.14 -14.67
CA SER A 17 -14.85 10.97 -15.42
C SER A 17 -13.77 11.96 -14.97
N ILE A 18 -14.14 13.22 -14.74
CA ILE A 18 -13.22 14.27 -14.27
C ILE A 18 -12.72 13.98 -12.85
N ASP A 19 -13.59 13.53 -11.95
CA ASP A 19 -13.20 13.25 -10.56
C ASP A 19 -12.26 12.04 -10.45
N ASN A 20 -12.54 10.99 -11.26
CA ASN A 20 -11.66 9.83 -11.35
C ASN A 20 -10.30 10.16 -11.99
N GLU A 21 -10.27 11.04 -13.00
CA GLU A 21 -9.01 11.48 -13.63
C GLU A 21 -8.18 12.37 -12.69
N LYS A 22 -8.83 13.26 -11.94
CA LYS A 22 -8.17 14.12 -10.95
C LYS A 22 -7.54 13.30 -9.83
N ASN A 23 -8.27 12.33 -9.29
CA ASN A 23 -7.76 11.42 -8.26
C ASN A 23 -6.58 10.57 -8.78
N HIS A 24 -6.67 10.07 -10.01
CA HIS A 24 -5.60 9.29 -10.64
C HIS A 24 -4.32 10.11 -10.84
N ASN A 25 -4.43 11.34 -11.32
CA ASN A 25 -3.28 12.23 -11.49
C ASN A 25 -2.62 12.62 -10.15
N GLU A 26 -3.41 12.73 -9.09
CA GLU A 26 -2.89 12.96 -7.72
C GLU A 26 -2.06 11.77 -7.24
N LEU A 27 -2.51 10.53 -7.50
CA LEU A 27 -1.76 9.32 -7.15
C LEU A 27 -0.44 9.21 -7.93
N ILE A 28 -0.44 9.54 -9.22
CA ILE A 28 0.80 9.63 -10.01
C ILE A 28 1.75 10.67 -9.41
N GLY A 29 1.22 11.85 -9.05
CA GLY A 29 2.00 12.93 -8.44
C GLY A 29 2.71 12.48 -7.17
N LYS A 30 1.97 11.84 -6.25
CA LYS A 30 2.53 11.26 -5.01
C LYS A 30 3.60 10.21 -5.29
N ALA A 31 3.36 9.28 -6.20
CA ALA A 31 4.34 8.26 -6.57
C ALA A 31 5.61 8.88 -7.20
N LEU A 32 5.48 9.94 -8.00
CA LEU A 32 6.60 10.67 -8.59
C LEU A 32 7.44 11.41 -7.54
N GLU A 33 6.81 11.96 -6.49
CA GLU A 33 7.53 12.60 -5.37
C GLU A 33 8.40 11.60 -4.61
N LEU A 34 7.91 10.37 -4.43
CA LEU A 34 8.64 9.32 -3.72
C LEU A 34 9.89 8.82 -4.46
N ILE A 35 9.88 8.86 -5.80
CA ILE A 35 11.02 8.41 -6.61
C ILE A 35 11.99 9.53 -6.99
N ASN A 36 11.57 10.79 -6.91
CA ASN A 36 12.38 11.92 -7.37
C ASN A 36 13.53 12.17 -6.39
N THR A 37 14.65 11.52 -6.66
CA THR A 37 15.90 11.69 -5.92
C THR A 37 16.66 12.91 -6.45
N ASN A 38 17.37 13.63 -5.57
CA ASN A 38 18.23 14.74 -6.00
C ASN A 38 19.51 14.28 -6.73
N ASP A 39 19.62 12.98 -7.01
CA ASP A 39 20.71 12.36 -7.75
C ASP A 39 20.26 11.95 -9.17
N CYS A 40 21.23 11.73 -10.05
CA CYS A 40 21.00 11.33 -11.44
C CYS A 40 21.06 9.81 -11.56
N THR A 41 20.25 9.12 -10.77
CA THR A 41 20.18 7.66 -10.78
C THR A 41 18.94 7.17 -11.50
N ILE A 42 19.10 6.15 -12.33
CA ILE A 42 18.00 5.57 -13.09
C ILE A 42 16.96 4.99 -12.11
N PRO A 43 15.68 5.38 -12.20
CA PRO A 43 14.64 4.91 -11.30
C PRO A 43 14.41 3.40 -11.37
N SER A 44 14.18 2.80 -10.20
CA SER A 44 13.93 1.36 -10.00
C SER A 44 12.74 0.83 -10.81
N PHE A 45 11.70 1.64 -11.02
CA PHE A 45 10.50 1.24 -11.75
C PHE A 45 10.75 0.86 -13.22
N ILE A 46 11.95 1.11 -13.75
CA ILE A 46 12.34 0.66 -15.09
C ILE A 46 12.06 -0.83 -15.34
N ILE A 47 12.10 -1.67 -14.29
CA ILE A 47 11.89 -3.11 -14.37
C ILE A 47 10.45 -3.50 -14.72
N ILE A 48 9.46 -2.63 -14.46
CA ILE A 48 8.05 -2.91 -14.77
C ILE A 48 7.65 -2.45 -16.17
N LEU A 49 8.55 -1.77 -16.90
CA LEU A 49 8.27 -1.25 -18.23
C LEU A 49 8.40 -2.36 -19.29
N PRO A 50 7.40 -2.55 -20.16
CA PRO A 50 7.53 -3.40 -21.34
C PRO A 50 8.64 -2.88 -22.27
N ILE A 51 9.24 -3.77 -23.06
CA ILE A 51 10.42 -3.50 -23.91
C ILE A 51 10.28 -2.21 -24.74
N PHE A 52 9.10 -1.95 -25.30
CA PHE A 52 8.82 -0.75 -26.08
C PHE A 52 9.03 0.54 -25.26
N TYR A 53 8.39 0.62 -24.09
CA TYR A 53 8.49 1.77 -23.19
C TYR A 53 9.86 1.86 -22.52
N LEU A 54 10.45 0.72 -22.18
CA LEU A 54 11.80 0.61 -21.63
C LEU A 54 12.86 1.23 -22.56
N ARG A 55 12.79 0.96 -23.86
CA ARG A 55 13.72 1.56 -24.84
C ARG A 55 13.58 3.07 -24.90
N ARG A 56 12.34 3.59 -24.90
CA ARG A 56 12.08 5.03 -24.88
C ARG A 56 12.60 5.67 -23.58
N PHE A 57 12.35 5.03 -22.45
CA PHE A 57 12.82 5.47 -21.14
C PHE A 57 14.35 5.53 -21.08
N LYS A 58 15.04 4.47 -21.52
CA LYS A 58 16.51 4.44 -21.56
C LYS A 58 17.10 5.59 -22.39
N LYS A 59 16.43 6.05 -23.46
CA LYS A 59 16.91 7.19 -24.25
C LYS A 59 16.91 8.49 -23.45
N ILE A 60 15.88 8.74 -22.64
CA ILE A 60 15.80 9.89 -21.73
C ILE A 60 17.02 9.87 -20.79
N TRP A 61 17.33 8.69 -20.24
CA TRP A 61 18.44 8.51 -19.31
C TRP A 61 19.82 8.35 -19.96
N THR A 62 19.91 8.15 -21.27
CA THR A 62 21.19 8.10 -22.02
C THR A 62 21.77 9.51 -22.20
N LEU A 63 20.90 10.54 -22.20
CA LEU A 63 21.32 11.94 -22.22
C LEU A 63 22.13 12.34 -20.98
N SER A 64 22.07 11.54 -19.90
CA SER A 64 22.75 11.77 -18.62
C SER A 64 24.25 11.49 -18.63
N ASN A 65 24.80 10.81 -19.64
CA ASN A 65 26.22 10.44 -19.64
C ASN A 65 27.17 11.63 -19.84
N ASN A 66 26.63 12.84 -20.01
CA ASN A 66 27.37 14.09 -19.95
C ASN A 66 27.22 14.68 -18.54
N ASP A 67 28.28 14.61 -17.73
CA ASP A 67 28.29 14.96 -16.29
C ASP A 67 27.98 16.45 -16.00
N LYS A 68 26.74 16.91 -16.17
CA LYS A 68 26.29 18.24 -15.71
C LYS A 68 25.04 18.12 -14.86
N LEU A 69 25.07 18.71 -13.65
CA LEU A 69 23.92 18.80 -12.73
C LEU A 69 22.67 19.44 -13.36
N GLU A 70 22.84 20.29 -14.37
CA GLU A 70 21.75 20.92 -15.11
C GLU A 70 20.96 19.91 -15.98
N ASP A 71 21.64 18.86 -16.47
CA ASP A 71 21.04 17.79 -17.27
C ASP A 71 20.10 16.92 -16.43
N CYS A 72 20.39 16.78 -15.14
CA CYS A 72 19.63 15.95 -14.20
C CYS A 72 18.19 16.42 -14.00
N LYS A 73 18.00 17.73 -13.76
CA LYS A 73 16.66 18.32 -13.60
C LYS A 73 15.85 18.19 -14.89
N SER A 74 16.50 18.33 -16.03
CA SER A 74 15.87 18.12 -17.35
C SER A 74 15.42 16.67 -17.53
N ILE A 75 16.30 15.71 -17.21
CA ILE A 75 15.99 14.27 -17.27
C ILE A 75 14.84 13.89 -16.35
N TRP A 76 14.79 14.45 -15.14
CA TRP A 76 13.69 14.22 -14.21
C TRP A 76 12.39 14.85 -14.71
N LYS A 77 12.44 16.02 -15.36
CA LYS A 77 11.27 16.62 -16.01
C LYS A 77 10.75 15.73 -17.14
N GLU A 78 11.63 15.27 -18.03
CA GLU A 78 11.28 14.34 -19.12
C GLU A 78 10.77 13.00 -18.59
N THR A 79 11.32 12.52 -17.48
CA THR A 79 10.86 11.30 -16.79
C THR A 79 9.43 11.46 -16.27
N LYS A 80 9.11 12.61 -15.66
CA LYS A 80 7.74 12.91 -15.21
C LYS A 80 6.77 12.93 -16.40
N GLU A 81 7.14 13.64 -17.47
CA GLU A 81 6.32 13.70 -18.69
C GLU A 81 6.13 12.31 -19.32
N PHE A 82 7.17 11.49 -19.34
CA PHE A 82 7.11 10.11 -19.82
C PHE A 82 6.09 9.28 -19.02
N VAL A 83 6.10 9.37 -17.68
CA VAL A 83 5.16 8.64 -16.81
C VAL A 83 3.72 9.07 -17.07
N TYR A 84 3.45 10.37 -17.20
CA TYR A 84 2.10 10.87 -17.54
C TYR A 84 1.63 10.44 -18.94
N GLN A 85 2.55 10.16 -19.87
CA GLN A 85 2.22 9.68 -21.22
C GLN A 85 2.06 8.16 -21.32
N LEU A 86 2.34 7.41 -20.26
CA LEU A 86 2.13 5.96 -20.25
C LEU A 86 0.62 5.64 -20.38
N PRO A 87 0.26 4.51 -21.02
CA PRO A 87 -1.10 3.99 -20.94
C PRO A 87 -1.55 3.83 -19.49
N ARG A 88 -2.84 4.05 -19.21
CA ARG A 88 -3.40 4.01 -17.85
C ARG A 88 -3.08 2.73 -17.08
N VAL A 89 -3.03 1.59 -17.77
CA VAL A 89 -2.62 0.29 -17.18
C VAL A 89 -1.18 0.32 -16.67
N LEU A 90 -0.26 0.94 -17.40
CA LEU A 90 1.13 1.08 -16.98
C LEU A 90 1.32 2.15 -15.91
N GLN A 91 0.52 3.22 -15.93
CA GLN A 91 0.48 4.18 -14.83
C GLN A 91 0.02 3.52 -13.52
N ASN A 92 -1.02 2.67 -13.57
CA ASN A 92 -1.45 1.88 -12.40
C ASN A 92 -0.35 0.93 -11.92
N ARG A 93 0.36 0.26 -12.83
CA ARG A 93 1.51 -0.59 -12.46
C ARG A 93 2.62 0.21 -11.80
N PHE A 94 2.89 1.42 -12.30
CA PHE A 94 3.85 2.34 -11.69
C PHE A 94 3.44 2.73 -10.27
N ILE A 95 2.21 3.22 -10.08
CA ILE A 95 1.69 3.57 -8.74
C ILE A 95 1.83 2.39 -7.79
N ASN A 96 1.34 1.20 -8.18
CA ASN A 96 1.38 0.00 -7.35
C ASN A 96 2.83 -0.46 -7.05
N PHE A 97 3.75 -0.29 -7.99
CA PHE A 97 5.16 -0.64 -7.79
C PHE A 97 5.80 0.28 -6.75
N ILE A 98 5.53 1.59 -6.81
CA ILE A 98 6.06 2.56 -5.85
C ILE A 98 5.43 2.38 -4.48
N ASP A 99 4.12 2.20 -4.38
CA ASP A 99 3.43 1.88 -3.12
C ASP A 99 4.02 0.61 -2.48
N LYS A 100 4.34 -0.40 -3.30
CA LYS A 100 4.98 -1.62 -2.81
C LYS A 100 6.42 -1.35 -2.38
N GLU A 101 7.22 -0.63 -3.15
CA GLU A 101 8.61 -0.33 -2.79
C GLU A 101 8.70 0.53 -1.52
N GLU A 102 7.80 1.49 -1.34
CA GLU A 102 7.67 2.27 -0.11
C GLU A 102 7.21 1.38 1.04
N SER A 103 6.20 0.54 0.82
CA SER A 103 5.79 -0.46 1.81
C SER A 103 6.93 -1.39 2.16
N ASP A 104 7.75 -1.83 1.21
CA ASP A 104 8.86 -2.77 1.44
C ASP A 104 10.05 -2.11 2.13
N LYS A 105 10.32 -0.83 1.86
CA LYS A 105 11.27 0.00 2.64
C LYS A 105 10.79 0.20 4.08
N THR A 106 9.47 0.27 4.27
CA THR A 106 8.81 0.41 5.57
C THR A 106 8.58 -0.95 6.25
N ASN A 107 8.56 -2.04 5.48
CA ASN A 107 8.42 -3.39 5.95
C ASN A 107 9.75 -3.78 6.57
N ALA A 108 9.83 -3.56 7.88
CA ALA A 108 10.32 -4.52 8.87
C ALA A 108 11.32 -5.60 8.40
N ASN A 109 12.36 -5.22 7.65
CA ASN A 109 13.40 -6.15 7.20
C ASN A 109 14.14 -6.78 8.39
N PHE A 110 14.12 -6.10 9.55
CA PHE A 110 14.56 -6.66 10.83
C PHE A 110 13.80 -7.94 11.22
N ILE A 111 12.55 -8.15 10.76
CA ILE A 111 11.76 -9.35 11.06
C ILE A 111 12.42 -10.62 10.48
N LEU A 112 13.12 -10.49 9.34
CA LEU A 112 13.81 -11.63 8.73
C LEU A 112 15.01 -12.11 9.57
N GLU A 113 15.54 -11.23 10.42
CA GLU A 113 16.66 -11.52 11.30
C GLU A 113 16.21 -12.00 12.69
N LEU A 114 14.89 -12.03 12.97
CA LEU A 114 14.35 -12.46 14.27
C LEU A 114 14.36 -13.98 14.41
N LEU A 115 14.65 -14.44 15.62
CA LEU A 115 14.40 -15.82 16.02
C LEU A 115 12.89 -16.13 16.00
N PRO A 116 12.48 -17.40 15.87
CA PRO A 116 11.06 -17.77 15.83
C PRO A 116 10.25 -17.24 17.01
N GLU A 117 10.80 -17.29 18.23
CA GLU A 117 10.15 -16.82 19.45
C GLU A 117 10.01 -15.29 19.49
N GLU A 118 11.02 -14.59 18.96
CA GLU A 118 11.04 -13.13 18.82
C GLU A 118 10.01 -12.65 17.80
N LYS A 119 9.93 -13.36 16.67
CA LYS A 119 8.92 -13.13 15.65
C LYS A 119 7.51 -13.38 16.20
N GLU A 120 7.31 -14.47 16.95
CA GLU A 120 6.01 -14.75 17.59
C GLU A 120 5.61 -13.64 18.56
N PHE A 121 6.54 -13.18 19.41
CA PHE A 121 6.28 -12.08 20.33
C PHE A 121 5.91 -10.79 19.59
N PHE A 122 6.70 -10.44 18.57
CA PHE A 122 6.48 -9.25 17.75
C PHE A 122 5.10 -9.29 17.06
N GLU A 123 4.78 -10.39 16.36
CA GLU A 123 3.52 -10.56 15.65
C GLU A 123 2.32 -10.56 16.62
N LYS A 124 2.45 -11.24 17.76
CA LYS A 124 1.40 -11.29 18.79
C LYS A 124 1.12 -9.90 19.35
N THR A 125 2.16 -9.12 19.64
CA THR A 125 2.02 -7.75 20.17
C THR A 125 1.37 -6.84 19.14
N LEU A 126 1.87 -6.85 17.91
CA LEU A 126 1.38 -6.00 16.84
C LEU A 126 -0.09 -6.29 16.48
N ASN A 127 -0.47 -7.57 16.45
CA ASN A 127 -1.82 -8.00 16.07
C ASN A 127 -2.84 -7.97 17.23
N ASN A 128 -2.44 -7.60 18.44
CA ASN A 128 -3.35 -7.55 19.58
C ASN A 128 -4.37 -6.41 19.43
N VAL A 129 -5.64 -6.70 19.18
CA VAL A 129 -6.68 -5.65 18.98
C VAL A 129 -7.21 -5.06 20.29
N SER A 130 -6.83 -5.66 21.42
CA SER A 130 -7.17 -5.14 22.75
C SER A 130 -6.22 -4.03 23.20
N MET A 131 -5.02 -3.94 22.62
CA MET A 131 -4.04 -2.88 22.89
C MET A 131 -4.22 -1.69 21.93
N THR A 132 -4.00 -0.49 22.43
CA THR A 132 -3.85 0.73 21.64
C THR A 132 -2.53 0.71 20.87
N MET A 133 -2.43 1.54 19.83
CA MET A 133 -1.17 1.62 19.06
C MET A 133 -0.04 2.22 19.91
N GLU A 134 -0.37 3.13 20.82
CA GLU A 134 0.58 3.67 21.80
C GLU A 134 1.19 2.58 22.68
N GLU A 135 0.36 1.75 23.31
CA GLU A 135 0.83 0.64 24.16
C GLU A 135 1.69 -0.35 23.38
N LYS A 136 1.28 -0.67 22.14
CA LYS A 136 2.07 -1.56 21.27
C LYS A 136 3.44 -0.98 20.97
N VAL A 137 3.51 0.30 20.62
CA VAL A 137 4.77 0.97 20.30
C VAL A 137 5.68 1.03 21.52
N GLU A 138 5.14 1.28 22.71
CA GLU A 138 5.90 1.25 23.95
C GLU A 138 6.49 -0.14 24.24
N ILE A 139 5.66 -1.19 24.23
CA ILE A 139 6.10 -2.58 24.46
C ILE A 139 7.15 -2.99 23.44
N LEU A 140 6.90 -2.70 22.16
CA LEU A 140 7.82 -3.04 21.09
C LEU A 140 9.13 -2.23 21.20
N SER A 141 9.08 -0.96 21.58
CA SER A 141 10.28 -0.13 21.76
C SER A 141 11.21 -0.70 22.84
N VAL A 142 10.65 -1.09 23.99
CA VAL A 142 11.43 -1.72 25.07
C VAL A 142 12.04 -3.04 24.59
N TRP A 143 11.21 -3.92 24.01
CA TRP A 143 11.67 -5.20 23.48
C TRP A 143 12.77 -5.04 22.41
N GLY A 144 12.59 -4.07 21.51
CA GLY A 144 13.53 -3.79 20.44
C GLY A 144 14.90 -3.42 21.00
N ASN A 145 14.93 -2.50 21.97
CA ASN A 145 16.17 -2.04 22.64
C ASN A 145 16.94 -3.15 23.34
N GLU A 146 16.25 -4.18 23.85
CA GLU A 146 16.88 -5.30 24.55
C GLU A 146 17.37 -6.40 23.60
N ARG A 147 16.72 -6.57 22.45
CA ARG A 147 16.86 -7.77 21.61
C ARG A 147 17.48 -7.52 20.23
N LEU A 148 17.31 -6.32 19.68
CA LEU A 148 17.75 -6.04 18.32
C LEU A 148 19.19 -5.54 18.27
N SER A 149 19.91 -5.98 17.24
CA SER A 149 21.23 -5.44 16.90
C SER A 149 21.12 -3.96 16.49
N THR A 150 22.24 -3.23 16.54
CA THR A 150 22.28 -1.83 16.11
C THR A 150 21.88 -1.66 14.63
N SER A 151 22.19 -2.64 13.76
CA SER A 151 21.77 -2.62 12.35
C SER A 151 20.27 -2.81 12.19
N ALA A 152 19.66 -3.72 12.95
CA ALA A 152 18.22 -3.96 12.95
C ALA A 152 17.43 -2.79 13.56
N MET A 153 18.00 -2.13 14.58
CA MET A 153 17.39 -1.01 15.31
C MET A 153 17.00 0.16 14.40
N GLY A 154 17.82 0.49 13.40
CA GLY A 154 17.52 1.58 12.47
C GLY A 154 16.25 1.33 11.65
N HIS A 155 16.04 0.09 11.19
CA HIS A 155 14.82 -0.30 10.49
C HIS A 155 13.63 -0.42 11.43
N PHE A 156 13.86 -0.91 12.64
CA PHE A 156 12.84 -1.03 13.67
C PHE A 156 12.26 0.31 14.09
N ASN A 157 13.10 1.31 14.34
CA ASN A 157 12.65 2.65 14.72
C ASN A 157 11.82 3.31 13.62
N LYS A 158 12.27 3.22 12.35
CA LYS A 158 11.50 3.70 11.19
C LYS A 158 10.13 3.01 11.09
N PHE A 159 10.08 1.71 11.36
CA PHE A 159 8.83 0.95 11.39
C PHE A 159 7.88 1.45 12.48
N LEU A 160 8.37 1.67 13.71
CA LEU A 160 7.56 2.22 14.80
C LEU A 160 7.04 3.62 14.46
N GLU A 161 7.88 4.50 13.93
CA GLU A 161 7.48 5.84 13.48
C GLU A 161 6.39 5.78 12.40
N ALA A 162 6.56 4.95 11.38
CA ALA A 162 5.58 4.78 10.30
C ALA A 162 4.23 4.30 10.83
N ILE A 163 4.25 3.38 11.81
CA ILE A 163 3.04 2.90 12.47
C ILE A 163 2.32 4.01 13.23
N VAL A 164 3.04 4.83 14.00
CA VAL A 164 2.47 5.97 14.73
C VAL A 164 1.84 6.96 13.75
N GLN A 165 2.52 7.27 12.64
CA GLN A 165 1.97 8.17 11.62
C GLN A 165 0.71 7.60 10.95
N LYS A 166 0.69 6.29 10.69
CA LYS A 166 -0.49 5.62 10.12
C LYS A 166 -1.67 5.65 11.10
N ASP A 167 -1.43 5.43 12.39
CA ASP A 167 -2.44 5.50 13.43
C ASP A 167 -3.02 6.92 13.57
N LYS A 168 -2.17 7.95 13.55
CA LYS A 168 -2.61 9.34 13.55
C LYS A 168 -3.53 9.66 12.36
N LYS A 169 -3.11 9.28 11.14
CA LYS A 169 -3.93 9.44 9.93
C LYS A 169 -5.26 8.68 10.02
N LEU A 170 -5.28 7.53 10.68
CA LEU A 170 -6.50 6.76 10.90
C LEU A 170 -7.43 7.46 11.90
N LYS A 171 -6.91 7.95 13.03
CA LYS A 171 -7.66 8.73 14.01
C LYS A 171 -8.31 9.96 13.38
N GLU A 172 -7.57 10.72 12.58
CA GLU A 172 -8.10 11.85 11.82
C GLU A 172 -9.25 11.44 10.88
N LYS A 173 -9.13 10.29 10.19
CA LYS A 173 -10.21 9.76 9.35
C LYS A 173 -11.44 9.35 10.17
N ILE A 174 -11.23 8.71 11.31
CA ILE A 174 -12.31 8.30 12.23
C ILE A 174 -13.03 9.54 12.77
N ASP A 175 -12.29 10.58 13.13
CA ASP A 175 -12.85 11.83 13.67
C ASP A 175 -13.71 12.57 12.65
N ASN A 176 -13.41 12.43 11.37
CA ASN A 176 -14.18 12.98 10.26
C ASN A 176 -15.39 12.11 9.84
N LEU A 177 -15.60 10.94 10.44
CA LEU A 177 -16.77 10.11 10.14
C LEU A 177 -18.07 10.72 10.67
N SER A 178 -19.18 10.39 10.01
CA SER A 178 -20.52 10.68 10.52
C SER A 178 -20.77 9.98 11.86
N PRO A 179 -21.67 10.48 12.73
CA PRO A 179 -21.96 9.85 14.01
C PRO A 179 -22.37 8.37 13.90
N GLU A 180 -23.15 8.02 12.87
CA GLU A 180 -23.56 6.64 12.59
C GLU A 180 -22.37 5.77 12.19
N ALA A 181 -21.50 6.27 11.31
CA ALA A 181 -20.30 5.54 10.89
C ALA A 181 -19.30 5.36 12.05
N LYS A 182 -19.15 6.36 12.94
CA LYS A 182 -18.36 6.22 14.18
C LYS A 182 -18.91 5.13 15.09
N LYS A 183 -20.23 5.07 15.25
CA LYS A 183 -20.90 4.03 16.05
C LYS A 183 -20.67 2.63 15.45
N ALA A 184 -20.86 2.49 14.14
CA ALA A 184 -20.61 1.23 13.44
C ALA A 184 -19.13 0.80 13.54
N TYR A 185 -18.19 1.73 13.36
CA TYR A 185 -16.76 1.47 13.52
C TYR A 185 -16.45 0.94 14.93
N LYS A 186 -16.97 1.59 15.98
CA LYS A 186 -16.79 1.14 17.36
C LYS A 186 -17.31 -0.29 17.57
N GLN A 187 -18.50 -0.61 17.06
CA GLN A 187 -19.07 -1.96 17.15
C GLN A 187 -18.21 -3.00 16.44
N ILE A 188 -17.64 -2.67 15.27
CA ILE A 188 -16.73 -3.56 14.54
C ILE A 188 -15.46 -3.85 15.37
N ILE A 189 -14.87 -2.82 15.99
CA ILE A 189 -13.69 -3.00 16.86
C ILE A 189 -14.02 -3.85 18.09
N GLU A 190 -15.19 -3.66 18.71
CA GLU A 190 -15.65 -4.51 19.82
C GLU A 190 -15.81 -5.98 19.40
N LEU A 191 -16.39 -6.24 18.23
CA LEU A 191 -16.50 -7.60 17.68
C LEU A 191 -15.13 -8.24 17.41
N GLN A 192 -14.15 -7.46 16.92
CA GLN A 192 -12.79 -7.95 16.72
C GLN A 192 -12.14 -8.35 18.05
N ARG A 193 -12.32 -7.55 19.11
CA ARG A 193 -11.83 -7.87 20.46
C ARG A 193 -12.47 -9.12 21.03
N LEU A 194 -13.79 -9.25 20.91
CA LEU A 194 -14.51 -10.45 21.33
C LEU A 194 -14.02 -11.69 20.59
N LYS A 195 -13.81 -11.58 19.27
CA LYS A 195 -13.25 -12.66 18.46
C LYS A 195 -11.86 -13.06 18.96
N GLN A 196 -10.97 -12.11 19.23
CA GLN A 196 -9.63 -12.40 19.73
C GLN A 196 -9.68 -13.08 21.10
N ASN A 197 -10.43 -12.52 22.05
CA ASN A 197 -10.56 -13.09 23.39
C ASN A 197 -11.13 -14.51 23.36
N MET A 198 -12.14 -14.76 22.52
CA MET A 198 -12.70 -16.09 22.32
C MET A 198 -11.63 -17.04 21.75
N PHE A 199 -10.91 -16.62 20.72
CA PHE A 199 -9.85 -17.43 20.13
C PHE A 199 -8.73 -17.74 21.12
N GLU A 200 -8.34 -16.77 21.96
CA GLU A 200 -7.33 -16.94 23.00
C GLU A 200 -7.73 -17.93 24.08
N SER A 201 -9.03 -18.05 24.39
CA SER A 201 -9.53 -19.01 25.39
C SER A 201 -9.45 -20.47 24.94
N PHE A 202 -9.28 -20.72 23.64
CA PHE A 202 -9.15 -22.08 23.12
C PHE A 202 -7.78 -22.73 23.43
N SER A 203 -7.77 -24.06 23.50
CA SER A 203 -6.54 -24.84 23.62
C SER A 203 -5.65 -24.67 22.38
N SER A 204 -4.35 -24.96 22.54
CA SER A 204 -3.40 -24.88 21.43
C SER A 204 -3.74 -25.85 20.28
N SER A 205 -4.33 -27.01 20.56
CA SER A 205 -4.79 -27.96 19.53
C SER A 205 -5.94 -27.37 18.70
N VAL A 206 -6.98 -26.85 19.37
CA VAL A 206 -8.14 -26.24 18.71
C VAL A 206 -7.74 -25.02 17.88
N LYS A 207 -6.85 -24.16 18.41
CA LYS A 207 -6.30 -23.02 17.67
C LYS A 207 -5.62 -23.45 16.38
N LYS A 208 -4.83 -24.54 16.41
CA LYS A 208 -4.14 -25.07 15.21
C LYS A 208 -5.12 -25.62 14.18
N GLU A 209 -6.13 -26.38 14.62
CA GLU A 209 -7.16 -26.92 13.73
C GLU A 209 -7.96 -25.80 13.03
N LEU A 210 -8.42 -24.81 13.80
CA LEU A 210 -9.14 -23.64 13.27
C LEU A 210 -8.27 -22.80 12.33
N ALA A 211 -7.00 -22.57 12.71
CA ALA A 211 -6.06 -21.85 11.86
C ALA A 211 -5.84 -22.55 10.51
N ASN A 212 -5.80 -23.89 10.50
CA ASN A 212 -5.65 -24.66 9.26
C ASN A 212 -6.86 -24.51 8.34
N ILE A 213 -8.08 -24.54 8.90
CA ILE A 213 -9.31 -24.30 8.14
C ILE A 213 -9.30 -22.89 7.54
N TRP A 214 -9.05 -21.87 8.36
CA TRP A 214 -9.06 -20.48 7.89
C TRP A 214 -7.95 -20.15 6.90
N LYS A 215 -6.77 -20.77 7.03
CA LYS A 215 -5.69 -20.64 6.05
C LYS A 215 -6.14 -21.15 4.68
N ASN A 216 -6.82 -22.30 4.64
CA ASN A 216 -7.36 -22.84 3.40
C ASN A 216 -8.49 -21.97 2.84
N ASP A 217 -9.35 -21.43 3.70
CA ASP A 217 -10.45 -20.53 3.32
C ASP A 217 -9.95 -19.20 2.71
N ILE A 218 -8.88 -18.61 3.28
CA ILE A 218 -8.25 -17.39 2.77
C ILE A 218 -7.58 -17.65 1.41
N ILE A 219 -6.91 -18.79 1.23
CA ILE A 219 -6.29 -19.18 -0.04
C ILE A 219 -7.37 -19.40 -1.12
N ILE A 220 -8.48 -20.03 -0.76
CA ILE A 220 -9.62 -20.22 -1.67
C ILE A 220 -10.24 -18.87 -2.03
N LYS A 221 -10.42 -17.96 -1.07
CA LYS A 221 -10.92 -16.61 -1.34
C LYS A 221 -9.95 -15.77 -2.18
N SER A 222 -8.64 -15.86 -1.96
CA SER A 222 -7.67 -15.12 -2.78
C SER A 222 -7.64 -15.63 -4.22
N LYS A 223 -7.69 -16.95 -4.41
CA LYS A 223 -7.83 -17.57 -5.74
C LYS A 223 -9.13 -17.19 -6.42
N ASN A 224 -10.24 -17.21 -5.68
CA ASN A 224 -11.55 -16.82 -6.23
C ASN A 224 -11.59 -15.32 -6.56
N PHE A 225 -10.93 -14.47 -5.77
CA PHE A 225 -10.83 -13.03 -6.05
C PHE A 225 -9.89 -12.72 -7.24
N GLU A 226 -8.85 -13.53 -7.46
CA GLU A 226 -8.03 -13.48 -8.68
C GLU A 226 -8.81 -13.98 -9.90
N LEU A 227 -9.57 -15.07 -9.77
CA LEU A 227 -10.47 -15.59 -10.81
C LEU A 227 -11.60 -14.61 -11.16
N GLU A 228 -12.24 -13.98 -10.17
CA GLU A 228 -13.25 -12.93 -10.40
C GLU A 228 -12.64 -11.72 -11.12
N ARG A 229 -11.39 -11.36 -10.78
CA ARG A 229 -10.66 -10.28 -11.47
C ARG A 229 -10.28 -10.67 -12.90
N GLU A 230 -9.94 -11.94 -13.15
CA GLU A 230 -9.65 -12.46 -14.50
C GLU A 230 -10.94 -12.58 -15.34
N MET A 231 -12.06 -13.00 -14.75
CA MET A 231 -13.37 -13.02 -15.42
C MET A 231 -13.86 -11.62 -15.79
N LEU A 232 -13.64 -10.62 -14.93
CA LEU A 232 -13.91 -9.21 -15.24
C LEU A 232 -13.00 -8.64 -16.36
N THR A 233 -11.89 -9.32 -16.68
CA THR A 233 -11.03 -8.96 -17.83
C THR A 233 -11.34 -9.73 -19.11
N LEU A 234 -12.11 -10.82 -19.03
CA LEU A 234 -12.49 -11.67 -20.17
C LEU A 234 -13.86 -11.32 -20.76
N ASP A 235 -14.76 -10.70 -19.98
CA ASP A 235 -16.06 -10.21 -20.49
C ASP A 235 -15.96 -8.86 -21.26
N GLY A 236 -14.75 -8.40 -21.56
CA GLY A 236 -14.48 -7.22 -22.40
C GLY A 236 -14.19 -7.50 -23.88
N ILE A 237 -14.38 -8.74 -24.37
CA ILE A 237 -14.10 -9.11 -25.78
C ILE A 237 -15.38 -9.45 -26.59
N ILE A 238 -16.59 -9.19 -26.06
CA ILE A 238 -17.82 -9.29 -26.88
C ILE A 238 -18.67 -8.03 -26.68
N PHE A 239 -18.31 -6.97 -27.38
CA PHE A 239 -19.06 -6.34 -28.49
C PHE A 239 -18.29 -5.13 -29.02
#